data_AF-A0A9X1P008-F1
#
_entry.id   AF-A0A9X1P008-F1
#
_cell.length_a   1.000
_cell.length_b   1.000
_cell.length_c   1.000
_cell.angle_alpha   90.00
_cell.angle_beta   90.00
_cell.angle_gamma   90.00
#
_symmetry.space_group_name_H-M   'P 1'
#
loop_
_entity.id
_entity.type
_entity.pdbx_description
1 polymer ?
#
loop_
_entity_poly.entity_id
_entity_poly.type
_entity_poly.pdbx_seq_one_letter_code
_entity_poly.pdbx_strand_id
1 'polypeptide(L)'
;MLALALAGPSRAETALSPEEKAAEADSAWTELKPDLFGDRQLVEGTDTIAIEAPKRATDPAIVPVKLSFDPEMDVRKVTLVIDENPSPVAATFEFAQGADMRSLSTRVRVNAYTDIHAVAETADGKLYVTKTFVKAAGGCAAPAAKDPEVAAREMGKMKMREFGTDEAPVHEAQLMIRHPNNSGLQKDQVTLLYIPAHFITDLRVDKGGKPLFSMTGGISISEDPSFRFAYGAGDSGPFHAKASDTEGAVFEKTFTGEQS
;
A
#
# COMPACT_ATOMS: atom_id res chain seq x y z
N MET A 1 -30.85 -58.39 -34.67
CA MET A 1 -29.72 -57.97 -33.82
C MET A 1 -29.82 -56.46 -33.62
N LEU A 2 -30.25 -56.02 -32.43
CA LEU A 2 -30.33 -54.61 -32.06
C LEU A 2 -29.42 -54.43 -30.84
N ALA A 3 -28.28 -53.77 -31.02
CA ALA A 3 -27.32 -53.52 -29.96
C ALA A 3 -27.64 -52.16 -29.31
N LEU A 4 -28.05 -52.21 -28.03
CA LEU A 4 -28.34 -51.05 -27.21
C LEU A 4 -27.03 -50.56 -26.58
N ALA A 5 -26.52 -49.42 -27.01
CA ALA A 5 -25.34 -48.78 -26.41
C ALA A 5 -25.76 -48.02 -25.14
N LEU A 6 -25.28 -48.49 -23.97
CA LEU A 6 -25.44 -47.80 -22.70
C LEU A 6 -24.42 -46.64 -22.64
N ALA A 7 -24.90 -45.40 -22.66
CA ALA A 7 -24.08 -44.24 -22.36
C ALA A 7 -23.81 -44.18 -20.85
N GLY A 8 -22.54 -44.28 -20.47
CA GLY A 8 -22.10 -44.11 -19.08
C GLY A 8 -22.26 -42.65 -18.61
N PRO A 9 -22.40 -42.40 -17.30
CA PRO A 9 -22.56 -41.06 -16.78
C PRO A 9 -21.29 -40.24 -17.05
N SER A 10 -21.45 -39.10 -17.72
CA SER A 10 -20.40 -38.09 -17.85
C SER A 10 -20.14 -37.51 -16.46
N ARG A 11 -18.92 -37.70 -15.92
CA ARG A 11 -18.47 -36.96 -14.74
C ARG A 11 -18.31 -35.50 -15.18
N ALA A 12 -19.15 -34.62 -14.66
CA ALA A 12 -18.86 -33.19 -14.72
C ALA A 12 -17.58 -32.95 -13.91
N GLU A 13 -16.50 -32.56 -14.58
CA GLU A 13 -15.35 -31.97 -13.91
C GLU A 13 -15.83 -30.66 -13.28
N THR A 14 -15.88 -30.63 -11.95
CA THR A 14 -16.21 -29.41 -11.21
C THR A 14 -15.08 -28.42 -11.47
N ALA A 15 -15.33 -27.40 -12.29
CA ALA A 15 -14.37 -26.34 -12.51
C ALA A 15 -14.09 -25.62 -11.17
N LEU A 16 -12.82 -25.48 -10.83
CA LEU A 16 -12.37 -24.75 -9.64
C LEU A 16 -12.96 -23.33 -9.66
N SER A 17 -13.42 -22.89 -8.49
CA SER A 17 -13.82 -21.50 -8.27
C SER A 17 -12.63 -20.56 -8.51
N PRO A 18 -12.85 -19.27 -8.81
CA PRO A 18 -11.77 -18.28 -8.87
C PRO A 18 -10.92 -18.24 -7.59
N GLU A 19 -11.51 -18.58 -6.45
CA GLU A 19 -10.81 -18.65 -5.16
C GLU A 19 -9.84 -19.84 -5.10
N GLU A 20 -10.29 -21.02 -5.52
CA GLU A 20 -9.44 -22.22 -5.60
C GLU A 20 -8.34 -22.06 -6.66
N LYS A 21 -8.66 -21.43 -7.80
CA LYS A 21 -7.65 -21.12 -8.83
C LYS A 21 -6.57 -20.17 -8.34
N ALA A 22 -6.93 -19.12 -7.60
CA ALA A 22 -5.95 -18.18 -7.04
C ALA A 22 -5.12 -18.82 -5.92
N ALA A 23 -5.70 -19.74 -5.14
CA ALA A 23 -4.99 -20.46 -4.08
C ALA A 23 -4.07 -21.58 -4.62
N GLU A 24 -4.43 -22.18 -5.76
CA GLU A 24 -3.60 -23.21 -6.44
C GLU A 24 -2.59 -22.61 -7.43
N ALA A 25 -2.77 -21.36 -7.86
CA ALA A 25 -1.79 -20.68 -8.69
C ALA A 25 -0.48 -20.50 -7.92
N ASP A 26 0.65 -20.77 -8.59
CA ASP A 26 1.95 -20.36 -8.08
C ASP A 26 1.93 -18.83 -7.92
N SER A 27 2.00 -18.36 -6.67
CA SER A 27 2.04 -16.92 -6.40
C SER A 27 3.26 -16.30 -7.09
N ALA A 28 3.04 -15.15 -7.73
CA ALA A 28 4.11 -14.35 -8.32
C ALA A 28 5.23 -14.03 -7.30
N TRP A 29 4.96 -14.10 -5.99
CA TRP A 29 5.95 -13.96 -4.92
C TRP A 29 7.19 -14.84 -5.11
N THR A 30 7.02 -16.05 -5.63
CA THR A 30 8.14 -16.99 -5.85
C THR A 30 9.20 -16.39 -6.77
N GLU A 31 8.77 -15.64 -7.79
CA GLU A 31 9.65 -14.95 -8.74
C GLU A 31 10.04 -13.55 -8.23
N LEU A 32 9.11 -12.83 -7.61
CA LEU A 32 9.35 -11.47 -7.11
C LEU A 32 10.35 -11.43 -5.95
N LYS A 33 10.33 -12.42 -5.05
CA LYS A 33 11.19 -12.46 -3.87
C LYS A 33 12.68 -12.36 -4.22
N PRO A 34 13.26 -13.21 -5.10
CA PRO A 34 14.66 -13.09 -5.48
C PRO A 34 14.96 -11.80 -6.26
N ASP A 35 14.04 -11.30 -7.09
CA ASP A 35 14.24 -10.05 -7.83
C ASP A 35 14.32 -8.83 -6.89
N LEU A 36 13.52 -8.81 -5.83
CA LEU A 36 13.44 -7.69 -4.90
C LEU A 36 14.48 -7.75 -3.78
N PHE A 37 14.85 -8.95 -3.32
CA PHE A 37 15.68 -9.13 -2.13
C PHE A 37 16.95 -9.95 -2.35
N GLY A 38 17.18 -10.46 -3.56
CA GLY A 38 18.30 -11.35 -3.88
C GLY A 38 18.25 -12.63 -3.06
N ASP A 39 19.44 -13.15 -2.72
CA ASP A 39 19.60 -14.37 -1.91
C ASP A 39 19.45 -14.12 -0.39
N ARG A 40 19.00 -12.94 0.03
CA ARG A 40 18.86 -12.60 1.45
C ARG A 40 17.80 -13.51 2.09
N GLN A 41 18.09 -13.99 3.30
CA GLN A 41 17.12 -14.76 4.06
C GLN A 41 16.00 -13.84 4.57
N LEU A 42 14.75 -14.18 4.25
CA LEU A 42 13.56 -13.57 4.83
C LEU A 42 13.08 -14.45 5.98
N VAL A 43 13.07 -13.89 7.18
CA VAL A 43 12.59 -14.57 8.39
C VAL A 43 11.07 -14.44 8.47
N GLU A 44 10.38 -15.56 8.56
CA GLU A 44 8.91 -15.65 8.64
C GLU A 44 8.45 -15.96 10.08
N GLY A 45 7.19 -15.64 10.39
CA GLY A 45 6.55 -16.07 11.63
C GLY A 45 7.03 -15.38 12.91
N THR A 46 7.57 -14.16 12.79
CA THR A 46 7.95 -13.32 13.95
C THR A 46 6.94 -12.19 14.15
N ASP A 47 6.97 -11.59 15.33
CA ASP A 47 6.15 -10.41 15.66
C ASP A 47 6.80 -9.08 15.24
N THR A 48 7.97 -9.13 14.57
CA THR A 48 8.74 -7.95 14.13
C THR A 48 7.91 -7.00 13.27
N ILE A 49 7.07 -7.57 12.40
CA ILE A 49 6.11 -6.83 11.59
C ILE A 49 4.81 -7.63 11.49
N ALA A 50 3.69 -6.96 11.74
CA ALA A 50 2.35 -7.48 11.49
C ALA A 50 1.67 -6.69 10.37
N ILE A 51 0.92 -7.38 9.52
CA ILE A 51 0.10 -6.78 8.47
C ILE A 51 -1.39 -7.08 8.69
N GLU A 52 -2.21 -6.04 8.61
CA GLU A 52 -3.66 -6.13 8.69
C GLU A 52 -4.28 -5.55 7.42
N ALA A 53 -5.19 -6.32 6.80
CA ALA A 53 -6.00 -5.93 5.66
C ALA A 53 -7.32 -6.71 5.69
N PRO A 54 -8.40 -6.22 5.05
CA PRO A 54 -9.67 -6.94 5.02
C PRO A 54 -9.54 -8.23 4.19
N LYS A 55 -10.09 -9.35 4.70
CA LYS A 55 -10.14 -10.63 3.95
C LYS A 55 -10.83 -10.51 2.60
N ARG A 56 -11.79 -9.61 2.47
CA ARG A 56 -12.47 -9.24 1.22
C ARG A 56 -12.64 -7.73 1.20
N ALA A 57 -12.13 -7.08 0.15
CA ALA A 57 -12.29 -5.63 0.01
C ALA A 57 -13.69 -5.31 -0.53
N THR A 58 -14.36 -4.35 0.09
CA THR A 58 -15.61 -3.78 -0.45
C THR A 58 -15.34 -2.98 -1.71
N ASP A 59 -14.21 -2.25 -1.73
CA ASP A 59 -13.73 -1.50 -2.88
C ASP A 59 -12.25 -1.84 -3.12
N PRO A 60 -11.92 -2.47 -4.27
CA PRO A 60 -10.56 -2.88 -4.60
C PRO A 60 -9.63 -1.69 -4.92
N ALA A 61 -10.17 -0.49 -5.17
CA ALA A 61 -9.37 0.71 -5.45
C ALA A 61 -8.80 1.37 -4.19
N ILE A 62 -9.33 1.05 -3.01
CA ILE A 62 -9.01 1.71 -1.72
C ILE A 62 -8.90 0.71 -0.57
N VAL A 63 -8.18 -0.40 -0.77
CA VAL A 63 -7.97 -1.43 0.26
C VAL A 63 -7.09 -0.86 1.37
N PRO A 64 -7.57 -0.76 2.62
CA PRO A 64 -6.75 -0.32 3.74
C PRO A 64 -5.75 -1.41 4.13
N VAL A 65 -4.49 -1.02 4.29
CA VAL A 65 -3.41 -1.87 4.81
C VAL A 65 -2.78 -1.15 6.01
N LYS A 66 -2.69 -1.85 7.13
CA LYS A 66 -2.00 -1.39 8.34
C LYS A 66 -0.83 -2.30 8.64
N LEU A 67 0.32 -1.67 8.88
CA LEU A 67 1.56 -2.29 9.31
C LEU A 67 1.79 -1.89 10.76
N SER A 68 2.09 -2.86 11.61
CA SER A 68 2.47 -2.63 13.01
C SER A 68 3.87 -3.21 13.23
N PHE A 69 4.70 -2.49 13.97
CA PHE A 69 6.11 -2.84 14.17
C PHE A 69 6.36 -3.17 15.63
N ASP A 70 7.18 -4.18 15.87
CA ASP A 70 7.62 -4.55 17.22
C ASP A 70 8.40 -3.39 17.86
N PRO A 71 7.96 -2.89 19.03
CA PRO A 71 8.66 -1.87 19.78
C PRO A 71 10.13 -2.10 20.10
N GLU A 72 10.54 -3.37 20.21
CA GLU A 72 11.91 -3.76 20.54
C GLU A 72 12.82 -3.85 19.30
N MET A 73 12.23 -3.76 18.11
CA MET A 73 12.93 -3.91 16.83
C MET A 73 13.16 -2.56 16.16
N ASP A 74 14.41 -2.31 15.78
CA ASP A 74 14.80 -1.10 15.06
C ASP A 74 14.52 -1.25 13.54
N VAL A 75 13.25 -1.23 13.14
CA VAL A 75 12.83 -1.32 11.74
C VAL A 75 13.18 -0.04 10.99
N ARG A 76 13.89 -0.16 9.86
CA ARG A 76 14.40 0.96 9.05
C ARG A 76 13.80 1.08 7.68
N LYS A 77 13.34 -0.03 7.12
CA LYS A 77 12.71 0.00 5.80
C LYS A 77 11.60 -1.03 5.76
N VAL A 78 10.51 -0.71 5.07
CA VAL A 78 9.43 -1.64 4.81
C VAL A 78 9.04 -1.59 3.35
N THR A 79 9.08 -2.72 2.67
CA THR A 79 8.63 -2.87 1.29
C THR A 79 7.28 -3.58 1.28
N LEU A 80 6.25 -2.91 0.76
CA LEU A 80 4.91 -3.46 0.58
C LEU A 80 4.77 -4.00 -0.83
N VAL A 81 4.51 -5.30 -0.96
CA VAL A 81 4.42 -6.02 -2.24
C VAL A 81 3.04 -6.65 -2.36
N ILE A 82 2.40 -6.48 -3.52
CA ILE A 82 1.10 -7.03 -3.86
C ILE A 82 1.32 -7.93 -5.08
N ASP A 83 1.39 -9.24 -4.85
CA ASP A 83 1.97 -10.20 -5.80
C ASP A 83 1.34 -10.10 -7.20
N GLU A 84 0.01 -10.06 -7.27
CA GLU A 84 -0.74 -10.08 -8.54
C GLU A 84 -1.10 -8.69 -9.08
N ASN A 85 -0.44 -7.63 -8.58
CA ASN A 85 -0.60 -6.29 -9.15
C ASN A 85 0.32 -6.07 -10.36
N PRO A 86 -0.11 -5.30 -11.38
CA PRO A 86 0.74 -4.93 -12.52
C PRO A 86 2.05 -4.23 -12.14
N SER A 87 2.05 -3.54 -11.00
CA SER A 87 3.26 -3.06 -10.30
C SER A 87 3.26 -3.66 -8.90
N PRO A 88 4.01 -4.75 -8.67
CA PRO A 88 3.94 -5.49 -7.41
C PRO A 88 4.40 -4.67 -6.21
N VAL A 89 5.51 -3.93 -6.32
CA VAL A 89 5.94 -3.02 -5.25
C VAL A 89 4.99 -1.84 -5.19
N ALA A 90 4.17 -1.79 -4.14
CA ALA A 90 3.19 -0.73 -3.94
C ALA A 90 3.83 0.53 -3.34
N ALA A 91 4.67 0.33 -2.33
CA ALA A 91 5.49 1.37 -1.73
C ALA A 91 6.65 0.77 -0.96
N THR A 92 7.74 1.53 -0.90
CA THR A 92 8.86 1.33 0.02
C THR A 92 8.88 2.50 0.99
N PHE A 93 8.83 2.22 2.27
CA PHE A 93 8.96 3.21 3.34
C PHE A 93 10.31 3.09 3.99
N GLU A 94 10.98 4.21 4.26
CA GLU A 94 12.22 4.27 5.02
C GLU A 94 11.99 5.11 6.26
N PHE A 95 12.39 4.60 7.42
CA PHE A 95 12.19 5.22 8.72
C PHE A 95 13.50 5.81 9.22
N ALA A 96 13.43 7.04 9.71
CA ALA A 96 14.59 7.73 10.22
C ALA A 96 15.05 7.14 11.56
N GLN A 97 16.34 7.28 11.85
CA GLN A 97 16.89 6.90 13.14
C GLN A 97 16.22 7.68 14.27
N GLY A 98 15.68 6.96 15.25
CA GLY A 98 15.02 7.57 16.40
C GLY A 98 13.59 8.04 16.14
N ALA A 99 13.04 7.84 14.93
CA ALA A 99 11.62 8.12 14.67
C ALA A 99 10.67 7.22 15.49
N ASP A 100 11.17 6.09 15.97
CA ASP A 100 10.43 5.14 16.83
C ASP A 100 9.05 4.79 16.24
N MET A 101 9.05 4.42 14.96
CA MET A 101 7.84 4.14 14.19
C MET A 101 7.15 2.89 14.75
N ARG A 102 5.89 3.03 15.18
CA ARG A 102 5.09 1.96 15.80
C ARG A 102 4.09 1.35 14.84
N SER A 103 3.54 2.16 13.94
CA SER A 103 2.65 1.67 12.89
C SER A 103 2.59 2.62 11.71
N LEU A 104 2.23 2.07 10.55
CA LEU A 104 1.98 2.83 9.33
C LEU A 104 0.81 2.19 8.59
N SER A 105 -0.19 2.99 8.23
CA SER A 105 -1.37 2.56 7.49
C SER A 105 -1.53 3.41 6.23
N THR A 106 -1.89 2.77 5.13
CA THR A 106 -2.22 3.44 3.88
C THR A 106 -3.34 2.70 3.14
N ARG A 107 -3.70 3.18 1.96
CA ARG A 107 -4.69 2.55 1.07
C ARG A 107 -4.03 2.21 -0.25
N VAL A 108 -4.27 0.99 -0.71
CA VAL A 108 -3.71 0.46 -1.94
C VAL A 108 -4.80 0.00 -2.90
N ARG A 109 -4.49 0.02 -4.19
CA ARG A 109 -5.25 -0.62 -5.26
C ARG A 109 -4.84 -2.09 -5.34
N VAL A 110 -5.81 -2.99 -5.39
CA VAL A 110 -5.58 -4.45 -5.53
C VAL A 110 -6.26 -4.94 -6.81
N ASN A 111 -5.49 -5.54 -7.70
CA ASN A 111 -5.94 -5.89 -9.05
C ASN A 111 -6.52 -7.30 -9.16
N ALA A 112 -6.07 -8.22 -8.33
CA ALA A 112 -6.52 -9.62 -8.31
C ALA A 112 -6.46 -10.18 -6.89
N TYR A 113 -7.09 -11.33 -6.68
CA TYR A 113 -7.00 -12.05 -5.41
C TYR A 113 -5.55 -12.43 -5.18
N THR A 114 -4.96 -11.94 -4.09
CA THR A 114 -3.50 -11.91 -3.93
C THR A 114 -3.13 -11.93 -2.46
N ASP A 115 -1.96 -12.47 -2.17
CA ASP A 115 -1.24 -12.13 -0.96
C ASP A 115 -0.68 -10.70 -1.07
N ILE A 116 -0.72 -9.99 0.06
CA ILE A 116 0.02 -8.75 0.27
C ILE A 116 1.14 -9.09 1.25
N HIS A 117 2.37 -8.99 0.78
CA HIS A 117 3.58 -9.18 1.58
C HIS A 117 4.08 -7.83 2.11
N ALA A 118 4.50 -7.81 3.38
CA ALA A 118 5.26 -6.71 3.95
C ALA A 118 6.62 -7.24 4.41
N VAL A 119 7.69 -6.69 3.85
CA VAL A 119 9.06 -7.05 4.20
C VAL A 119 9.69 -5.91 4.99
N ALA A 120 9.94 -6.12 6.27
CA ALA A 120 10.67 -5.22 7.13
C ALA A 120 12.17 -5.51 7.11
N GLU A 121 12.99 -4.48 6.95
CA GLU A 121 14.42 -4.51 7.11
C GLU A 121 14.81 -3.75 8.39
N THR A 122 15.51 -4.43 9.30
CA THR A 122 15.99 -3.86 10.56
C THR A 122 17.36 -3.20 10.41
N ALA A 123 17.77 -2.41 11.39
CA ALA A 123 19.05 -1.70 11.37
C ALA A 123 20.29 -2.61 11.28
N ASP A 124 20.18 -3.87 11.69
CA ASP A 124 21.23 -4.89 11.51
C ASP A 124 21.20 -5.58 10.12
N GLY A 125 20.30 -5.15 9.23
CA GLY A 125 20.18 -5.64 7.87
C GLY A 125 19.45 -6.98 7.72
N LYS A 126 18.75 -7.47 8.76
CA LYS A 126 17.90 -8.67 8.63
C LYS A 126 16.56 -8.32 7.99
N LEU A 127 16.03 -9.27 7.22
CA LEU A 127 14.71 -9.16 6.59
C LEU A 127 13.69 -10.04 7.31
N TYR A 128 12.54 -9.48 7.61
CA TYR A 128 11.39 -10.16 8.20
C TYR A 128 10.20 -9.98 7.27
N VAL A 129 9.46 -11.05 7.00
CA VAL A 129 8.30 -11.00 6.10
C VAL A 129 7.05 -11.56 6.77
N THR A 130 5.95 -10.85 6.53
CA THR A 130 4.61 -11.26 6.89
C THR A 130 3.69 -11.07 5.70
N LYS A 131 2.54 -11.77 5.67
CA LYS A 131 1.58 -11.65 4.59
C LYS A 131 0.14 -11.77 5.05
N THR A 132 -0.77 -11.23 4.24
CA THR A 132 -2.20 -11.44 4.38
C THR A 132 -2.87 -11.56 3.02
N PHE A 133 -3.81 -12.51 2.89
CA PHE A 133 -4.55 -12.73 1.66
C PHE A 133 -5.78 -11.82 1.57
N VAL A 134 -5.92 -11.13 0.44
CA VAL A 134 -7.03 -10.19 0.20
C VAL A 134 -7.83 -10.60 -1.03
N LYS A 135 -9.14 -10.80 -0.84
CA LYS A 135 -10.10 -11.00 -1.93
C LYS A 135 -10.56 -9.65 -2.48
N ALA A 136 -9.89 -9.15 -3.51
CA ALA A 136 -10.19 -7.91 -4.22
C ALA A 136 -9.80 -8.03 -5.71
N ALA A 137 -10.50 -7.39 -6.64
CA ALA A 137 -10.13 -7.46 -8.05
C ALA A 137 -10.48 -6.18 -8.82
N GLY A 138 -9.65 -5.78 -9.78
CA GLY A 138 -9.89 -4.66 -10.69
C GLY A 138 -9.59 -3.25 -10.13
N GLY A 139 -9.00 -3.14 -8.93
CA GLY A 139 -8.75 -1.84 -8.28
C GLY A 139 -7.80 -0.91 -9.04
N CYS A 140 -6.87 -1.47 -9.82
CA CYS A 140 -5.95 -0.70 -10.62
C CYS A 140 -6.63 -0.03 -11.82
N ALA A 141 -7.63 -0.68 -12.44
CA ALA A 141 -8.38 -0.14 -13.57
C ALA A 141 -9.67 0.59 -13.16
N ALA A 142 -10.01 0.59 -11.86
CA ALA A 142 -11.19 1.26 -11.34
C ALA A 142 -11.16 2.77 -11.65
N PRO A 143 -12.27 3.35 -12.16
CA PRO A 143 -12.32 4.76 -12.51
C PRO A 143 -12.09 5.66 -11.29
N ALA A 144 -11.66 6.90 -11.52
CA ALA A 144 -11.54 7.89 -10.46
C ALA A 144 -12.90 8.12 -9.80
N ALA A 145 -12.90 8.30 -8.48
CA ALA A 145 -14.14 8.47 -7.72
C ALA A 145 -14.75 9.88 -7.89
N LYS A 146 -13.95 10.84 -8.34
CA LYS A 146 -14.29 12.27 -8.37
C LYS A 146 -14.37 12.85 -9.76
N ASP A 147 -15.07 13.97 -9.83
CA ASP A 147 -15.05 14.86 -10.98
C ASP A 147 -13.61 15.33 -11.29
N PRO A 148 -13.12 15.14 -12.54
CA PRO A 148 -11.75 15.49 -12.91
C PRO A 148 -11.41 16.97 -12.76
N GLU A 149 -12.35 17.90 -13.03
CA GLU A 149 -12.09 19.33 -12.91
C GLU A 149 -11.90 19.73 -11.44
N VAL A 150 -12.74 19.17 -10.55
CA VAL A 150 -12.61 19.39 -9.11
C VAL A 150 -11.30 18.79 -8.62
N ALA A 151 -10.97 17.56 -9.01
CA ALA A 151 -9.73 16.89 -8.62
C ALA A 151 -8.49 17.70 -9.04
N ALA A 152 -8.47 18.25 -10.26
CA ALA A 152 -7.37 19.08 -10.76
C ALA A 152 -7.21 20.38 -9.94
N ARG A 153 -8.30 21.04 -9.56
CA ARG A 153 -8.26 22.26 -8.73
C ARG A 153 -7.84 22.01 -7.29
N GLU A 154 -8.06 20.79 -6.79
CA GLU A 154 -7.70 20.40 -5.43
C GLU A 154 -6.31 19.76 -5.32
N MET A 155 -5.69 19.42 -6.44
CA MET A 155 -4.42 18.72 -6.49
C MET A 155 -3.35 19.43 -5.65
N GLY A 156 -2.62 18.65 -4.85
CA GLY A 156 -1.58 19.16 -3.95
C GLY A 156 -2.07 19.70 -2.61
N LYS A 157 -3.39 19.87 -2.41
CA LYS A 157 -3.91 20.24 -1.08
C LYS A 157 -3.58 19.13 -0.08
N MET A 158 -2.90 19.50 1.00
CA MET A 158 -2.56 18.59 2.10
C MET A 158 -3.24 18.97 3.42
N LYS A 159 -3.58 17.94 4.20
CA LYS A 159 -4.10 18.03 5.56
C LYS A 159 -3.38 17.03 6.47
N MET A 160 -3.02 17.43 7.69
CA MET A 160 -2.34 16.60 8.67
C MET A 160 -3.13 16.56 9.97
N ARG A 161 -3.75 15.43 10.33
CA ARG A 161 -4.48 15.31 11.60
C ARG A 161 -3.58 14.71 12.66
N GLU A 162 -3.54 15.29 13.86
CA GLU A 162 -2.88 14.69 15.02
C GLU A 162 -3.93 14.08 15.95
N PHE A 163 -3.60 12.95 16.59
CA PHE A 163 -4.46 12.23 17.51
C PHE A 163 -3.74 11.98 18.83
N GLY A 164 -4.49 11.99 19.93
CA GLY A 164 -3.97 11.79 21.28
C GLY A 164 -3.64 13.09 21.99
N THR A 165 -2.94 12.97 23.13
CA THR A 165 -2.47 14.09 23.95
C THR A 165 -0.94 14.16 23.90
N ASP A 166 -0.38 15.35 24.18
CA ASP A 166 1.07 15.57 24.18
C ASP A 166 1.83 14.73 25.22
N GLU A 167 1.12 14.20 26.23
CA GLU A 167 1.70 13.36 27.30
C GLU A 167 1.73 11.86 26.96
N ALA A 168 1.17 11.45 25.82
CA ALA A 168 1.14 10.05 25.42
C ALA A 168 2.56 9.56 25.02
N PRO A 169 2.97 8.34 25.41
CA PRO A 169 4.30 7.80 25.03
C PRO A 169 4.41 7.47 23.53
N VAL A 170 3.27 7.36 22.85
CA VAL A 170 3.15 7.16 21.41
C VAL A 170 2.16 8.18 20.87
N HIS A 171 2.59 8.94 19.87
CA HIS A 171 1.75 9.89 19.15
C HIS A 171 1.25 9.27 17.86
N GLU A 172 0.12 9.76 17.37
CA GLU A 172 -0.45 9.30 16.11
C GLU A 172 -0.82 10.50 15.24
N ALA A 173 -0.54 10.39 13.94
CA ALA A 173 -0.89 11.41 12.96
C ALA A 173 -1.38 10.79 11.65
N GLN A 174 -2.11 11.58 10.86
CA GLN A 174 -2.60 11.19 9.54
C GLN A 174 -2.40 12.31 8.53
N LEU A 175 -1.53 12.06 7.57
CA LEU A 175 -1.38 12.87 6.37
C LEU A 175 -2.40 12.45 5.31
N MET A 176 -3.03 13.43 4.67
CA MET A 176 -3.90 13.26 3.51
C MET A 176 -3.45 14.22 2.42
N ILE A 177 -3.28 13.71 1.21
CA ILE A 177 -2.85 14.48 0.03
C ILE A 177 -3.91 14.33 -1.05
N ARG A 178 -4.41 15.44 -1.57
CA ARG A 178 -5.26 15.44 -2.76
C ARG A 178 -4.39 15.19 -3.99
N HIS A 179 -4.56 14.04 -4.62
CA HIS A 179 -3.82 13.66 -5.82
C HIS A 179 -4.58 12.58 -6.59
N PRO A 180 -4.67 12.64 -7.94
CA PRO A 180 -5.43 11.66 -8.71
C PRO A 180 -4.91 10.23 -8.54
N ASN A 181 -3.58 10.06 -8.44
CA ASN A 181 -2.96 8.74 -8.30
C ASN A 181 -3.53 7.73 -9.32
N ASN A 182 -3.50 8.17 -10.58
CA ASN A 182 -3.90 7.37 -11.74
C ASN A 182 -2.85 6.29 -11.97
N SER A 183 -3.30 5.05 -12.18
CA SER A 183 -2.41 3.90 -12.32
C SER A 183 -1.88 3.72 -13.73
N GLY A 184 -2.46 4.41 -14.72
CA GLY A 184 -2.21 4.16 -16.14
C GLY A 184 -3.16 3.13 -16.76
N LEU A 185 -3.97 2.44 -15.95
CA LEU A 185 -4.82 1.32 -16.38
C LEU A 185 -6.30 1.67 -16.46
N GLN A 186 -6.69 2.82 -15.91
CA GLN A 186 -8.04 3.35 -16.07
C GLN A 186 -8.30 3.78 -17.52
N LYS A 187 -9.55 3.65 -17.96
CA LYS A 187 -10.02 4.23 -19.22
C LYS A 187 -10.90 5.44 -18.95
N ASP A 188 -10.66 6.49 -19.72
CA ASP A 188 -11.56 7.63 -19.79
C ASP A 188 -12.86 7.20 -20.49
N GLN A 189 -14.00 7.43 -19.86
CA GLN A 189 -15.29 6.92 -20.33
C GLN A 189 -15.82 7.65 -21.57
N VAL A 190 -15.25 8.82 -21.92
CA VAL A 190 -15.67 9.63 -23.07
C VAL A 190 -14.78 9.32 -24.28
N THR A 191 -13.47 9.44 -24.11
CA THR A 191 -12.48 9.23 -25.18
C THR A 191 -12.16 7.76 -25.41
N LEU A 192 -12.46 6.89 -24.45
CA LEU A 192 -12.12 5.46 -24.43
C LEU A 192 -10.62 5.15 -24.45
N LEU A 193 -9.78 6.19 -24.27
CA LEU A 193 -8.34 6.07 -24.15
C LEU A 193 -7.94 5.75 -22.71
N TYR A 194 -6.75 5.18 -22.54
CA TYR A 194 -6.16 4.99 -21.22
C TYR A 194 -5.77 6.35 -20.62
N ILE A 195 -6.12 6.55 -19.35
CA ILE A 195 -5.66 7.69 -18.57
C ILE A 195 -4.18 7.44 -18.23
N PRO A 196 -3.26 8.34 -18.57
CA PRO A 196 -1.85 8.19 -18.24
C PRO A 196 -1.62 7.98 -16.74
N ALA A 197 -0.56 7.24 -16.40
CA ALA A 197 -0.15 7.10 -15.01
C ALA A 197 0.28 8.46 -14.45
N HIS A 198 -0.33 8.87 -13.34
CA HIS A 198 -0.06 10.14 -12.68
C HIS A 198 -0.21 9.96 -11.17
N PHE A 199 0.89 9.70 -10.48
CA PHE A 199 0.90 9.33 -9.06
C PHE A 199 2.08 9.92 -8.31
N ILE A 200 1.93 10.03 -6.98
CA ILE A 200 3.00 10.45 -6.09
C ILE A 200 4.11 9.39 -6.08
N THR A 201 5.31 9.76 -6.52
CA THR A 201 6.50 8.89 -6.54
C THR A 201 7.25 8.97 -5.24
N ASP A 202 7.33 10.15 -4.62
CA ASP A 202 8.12 10.38 -3.42
C ASP A 202 7.32 11.16 -2.39
N LEU A 203 7.49 10.81 -1.12
CA LEU A 203 6.99 11.56 0.03
C LEU A 203 8.07 11.59 1.11
N ARG A 204 8.22 12.74 1.77
CA ARG A 204 9.02 12.90 2.99
C ARG A 204 8.16 13.57 4.05
N VAL A 205 8.25 13.07 5.27
CA VAL A 205 7.56 13.62 6.43
C VAL A 205 8.57 13.84 7.56
N ASP A 206 8.61 15.07 8.06
CA ASP A 206 9.46 15.51 9.16
C ASP A 206 8.59 16.10 10.28
N LYS A 207 9.09 16.06 11.51
CA LYS A 207 8.49 16.77 12.66
C LYS A 207 9.57 17.58 13.38
N GLY A 208 9.35 18.89 13.53
CA GLY A 208 10.34 19.77 14.17
C GLY A 208 11.68 19.84 13.45
N GLY A 209 11.71 19.59 12.14
CA GLY A 209 12.93 19.52 11.33
C GLY A 209 13.71 18.21 11.45
N LYS A 210 13.18 17.21 12.17
CA LYS A 210 13.73 15.85 12.21
C LYS A 210 12.92 14.94 11.28
N PRO A 211 13.59 14.16 10.40
CA PRO A 211 12.89 13.20 9.57
C PRO A 211 12.18 12.13 10.38
N LEU A 212 10.96 11.77 9.97
CA LEU A 212 10.23 10.61 10.50
C LEU A 212 10.31 9.45 9.52
N PHE A 213 9.81 9.68 8.30
CA PHE A 213 9.86 8.68 7.24
C PHE A 213 9.85 9.30 5.85
N SER A 214 10.33 8.52 4.89
CA SER A 214 10.12 8.74 3.47
C SER A 214 9.43 7.56 2.81
N MET A 215 8.80 7.80 1.67
CA MET A 215 8.18 6.78 0.83
C MET A 215 8.66 6.96 -0.61
N THR A 216 9.01 5.85 -1.24
CA THR A 216 8.99 5.69 -2.70
C THR A 216 7.75 4.89 -3.08
N GLY A 217 6.81 5.49 -3.80
CA GLY A 217 5.52 4.91 -4.16
C GLY A 217 5.44 4.43 -5.61
N GLY A 218 4.44 3.59 -5.88
CA GLY A 218 4.07 3.16 -7.22
C GLY A 218 2.60 3.40 -7.55
N ILE A 219 2.17 2.92 -8.72
CA ILE A 219 0.78 3.01 -9.21
C ILE A 219 -0.26 2.32 -8.31
N SER A 220 0.19 1.49 -7.36
CA SER A 220 -0.66 0.75 -6.45
C SER A 220 -1.10 1.57 -5.23
N ILE A 221 -0.58 2.78 -4.99
CA ILE A 221 -1.12 3.68 -3.97
C ILE A 221 -2.43 4.31 -4.49
N SER A 222 -3.49 4.25 -3.68
CA SER A 222 -4.83 4.71 -4.05
C SER A 222 -4.92 6.22 -4.35
N GLU A 223 -5.99 6.61 -5.05
CA GLU A 223 -6.43 8.02 -5.17
C GLU A 223 -6.52 8.69 -3.79
N ASP A 224 -6.20 9.98 -3.73
CA ASP A 224 -6.06 10.76 -2.50
C ASP A 224 -5.22 10.01 -1.44
N PRO A 225 -3.90 9.86 -1.64
CA PRO A 225 -3.06 9.11 -0.72
C PRO A 225 -3.25 9.55 0.73
N SER A 226 -3.42 8.57 1.62
CA SER A 226 -3.49 8.81 3.06
C SER A 226 -2.49 7.92 3.77
N PHE A 227 -1.76 8.51 4.71
CA PHE A 227 -0.76 7.85 5.52
C PHE A 227 -1.07 8.15 6.98
N ARG A 228 -1.52 7.14 7.72
CA ARG A 228 -1.74 7.24 9.17
C ARG A 228 -0.62 6.48 9.86
N PHE A 229 0.06 7.11 10.80
CA PHE A 229 1.26 6.54 11.41
C PHE A 229 1.34 6.89 12.88
N ALA A 230 1.96 5.99 13.64
CA ALA A 230 2.23 6.16 15.05
C ALA A 230 3.74 6.13 15.30
N TYR A 231 4.23 7.02 16.14
CA TYR A 231 5.65 7.27 16.37
C TYR A 231 5.91 7.62 17.85
N GLY A 232 7.14 7.45 18.31
CA GLY A 232 7.51 7.69 19.71
C GLY A 232 7.48 9.15 20.15
N ALA A 233 7.42 9.35 21.46
CA ALA A 233 7.57 10.67 22.08
C ALA A 233 9.04 11.15 21.99
N GLY A 234 9.29 12.24 21.26
CA GLY A 234 10.64 12.79 21.12
C GLY A 234 10.78 13.96 20.15
N ASP A 235 9.84 14.06 19.20
CA ASP A 235 9.85 15.11 18.19
C ASP A 235 8.72 16.09 18.45
N SER A 236 9.08 17.28 18.90
CA SER A 236 8.17 18.40 19.09
C SER A 236 8.25 19.36 17.91
N GLY A 237 7.21 20.19 17.74
CA GLY A 237 7.14 21.17 16.66
C GLY A 237 6.28 20.74 15.47
N PRO A 238 6.23 21.58 14.43
CA PRO A 238 5.30 21.40 13.32
C PRO A 238 5.69 20.19 12.47
N PHE A 239 4.69 19.55 11.88
CA PHE A 239 4.91 18.62 10.79
C PHE A 239 5.30 19.37 9.53
N HIS A 240 6.17 18.77 8.73
CA HIS A 240 6.46 19.19 7.37
C HIS A 240 6.30 17.98 6.46
N ALA A 241 5.59 18.15 5.34
CA ALA A 241 5.43 17.10 4.34
C ALA A 241 5.80 17.65 2.96
N LYS A 242 6.56 16.86 2.21
CA LYS A 242 6.97 17.15 0.83
C LYS A 242 6.72 15.93 -0.04
N ALA A 243 5.94 16.09 -1.09
CA ALA A 243 5.65 15.04 -2.07
C ALA A 243 6.01 15.48 -3.49
N SER A 244 6.40 14.54 -4.35
CA SER A 244 6.54 14.75 -5.79
C SER A 244 5.83 13.67 -6.59
N ASP A 245 5.39 14.02 -7.80
CA ASP A 245 4.68 13.11 -8.70
C ASP A 245 5.46 12.79 -9.98
N THR A 246 4.92 11.88 -10.78
CA THR A 246 5.49 11.44 -12.06
C THR A 246 5.60 12.54 -13.13
N GLU A 247 4.92 13.67 -12.97
CA GLU A 247 5.00 14.82 -13.87
C GLU A 247 6.01 15.88 -13.40
N GLY A 248 6.67 15.63 -12.26
CA GLY A 248 7.66 16.52 -11.66
C GLY A 248 7.04 17.64 -10.83
N ALA A 249 5.72 17.60 -10.56
CA ALA A 249 5.11 18.53 -9.63
C ALA A 249 5.60 18.26 -8.20
N VAL A 250 5.74 19.33 -7.42
CA VAL A 250 6.17 19.25 -6.01
C VAL A 250 5.12 19.92 -5.14
N PHE A 251 4.66 19.20 -4.13
CA PHE A 251 3.68 19.65 -3.16
C PHE A 251 4.33 19.67 -1.78
N GLU A 252 4.32 20.80 -1.10
CA GLU A 252 5.03 20.96 0.18
C GLU A 252 4.20 21.80 1.15
N LYS A 253 4.10 21.36 2.41
CA LYS A 253 3.34 22.07 3.44
C LYS A 253 3.92 21.83 4.83
N THR A 254 4.03 22.91 5.60
CA THR A 254 4.27 22.87 7.05
C THR A 254 2.95 23.07 7.78
N PHE A 255 2.68 22.24 8.80
CA PHE A 255 1.45 22.23 9.57
C PHE A 255 1.72 22.74 10.99
N THR A 256 1.22 23.93 11.31
CA THR A 256 1.33 24.55 12.62
C THR A 256 -0.02 24.49 13.33
N GLY A 257 -0.17 23.60 14.33
CA GLY A 257 -1.12 23.62 15.47
C GLY A 257 -2.65 23.77 15.26
N GLU A 258 -3.11 24.54 14.28
CA GLU A 258 -4.53 24.89 14.07
C GLU A 258 -5.05 24.52 12.68
N GLN A 259 -4.19 23.99 11.80
CA GLN A 259 -4.59 23.55 10.44
C GLN A 259 -4.47 22.03 10.26
N SER A 260 -4.73 21.32 11.35
CA SER A 260 -4.74 19.86 11.44
C SER A 260 -6.10 19.25 11.13
#